data_AF-A0A7X3NTH0-F1
#
_entry.id   AF-A0A7X3NTH0-F1
#
_cell.length_a   1.000
_cell.length_b   1.000
_cell.length_c   1.000
_cell.angle_alpha   90.00
_cell.angle_beta   90.00
_cell.angle_gamma   90.00
#
_symmetry.space_group_name_H-M   'P 1'
#
loop_
_entity.id
_entity.type
_entity.pdbx_description
1 polymer ?
#
loop_
_entity_poly.entity_id
_entity_poly.type
_entity_poly.pdbx_seq_one_letter_code
_entity_poly.pdbx_strand_id
1 'polypeptide(L)'
;MSTHADRVRVRLSRLFRDIPQPSPIDVHPKIYERVSDARAYFLRGFSEALKVPPEALPQLLQVMPFQGRGFAIEGMAMALTLMDELSPVPHSRLCVLFDGRSAEEQTLVAIGVGWASARLGKSLDWTPTALGSHYMSAVVDGYGFHQGFFHSERFTGRGFPMNTGELSTFYDIGLGRALWFVHIGRVEPIVHTIDRFLPARRKQLWRGVGTACAFTGNATLAATQMSEAAGNFESHFSAGLETGTQLLCTLAQQTEEIL
;
A
#
# COMPACT_ATOMS: atom_id res chain seq x y z
N MET A 1 -31.37 18.67 2.01
CA MET A 1 -30.49 18.74 0.82
C MET A 1 -29.14 18.15 1.21
N SER A 2 -28.58 17.23 0.41
CA SER A 2 -27.26 16.62 0.67
C SER A 2 -26.17 17.70 0.56
N THR A 3 -25.27 17.78 1.55
CA THR A 3 -24.16 18.73 1.55
C THR A 3 -23.13 18.37 0.48
N HIS A 4 -22.22 19.29 0.12
CA HIS A 4 -21.11 18.96 -0.80
C HIS A 4 -20.26 17.80 -0.27
N ALA A 5 -19.99 17.78 1.04
CA ALA A 5 -19.26 16.71 1.70
C ALA A 5 -19.97 15.35 1.55
N ASP A 6 -21.31 15.31 1.69
CA ASP A 6 -22.09 14.08 1.49
C ASP A 6 -21.99 13.56 0.04
N ARG A 7 -22.01 14.46 -0.94
CA ARG A 7 -21.82 14.08 -2.35
C ARG A 7 -20.44 13.50 -2.62
N VAL A 8 -19.39 14.07 -2.01
CA VAL A 8 -18.02 13.54 -2.08
C VAL A 8 -17.96 12.13 -1.48
N ARG A 9 -18.52 11.93 -0.28
CA ARG A 9 -18.58 10.61 0.39
C ARG A 9 -19.29 9.57 -0.45
N VAL A 10 -20.44 9.90 -1.04
CA VAL A 10 -21.20 8.99 -1.93
C VAL A 10 -20.42 8.67 -3.20
N ARG A 11 -19.63 9.59 -3.75
CA ARG A 11 -18.77 9.30 -4.90
C ARG A 11 -17.62 8.37 -4.50
N LEU A 12 -16.95 8.64 -3.39
CA LEU A 12 -15.80 7.87 -2.91
C LEU A 12 -16.18 6.45 -2.47
N SER A 13 -17.37 6.23 -1.89
CA SER A 13 -17.82 4.88 -1.51
C SER A 13 -17.98 3.91 -2.70
N ARG A 14 -18.00 4.45 -3.93
CA ARG A 14 -18.14 3.67 -5.16
C ARG A 14 -16.79 3.33 -5.79
N LEU A 15 -15.70 3.89 -5.26
CA LEU A 15 -14.37 3.90 -5.88
C LEU A 15 -13.80 2.49 -6.13
N PHE A 16 -14.08 1.54 -5.24
CA PHE A 16 -13.52 0.19 -5.28
C PHE A 16 -14.54 -0.90 -5.66
N ARG A 17 -15.75 -0.51 -6.12
CA ARG A 17 -16.82 -1.48 -6.41
C ARG A 17 -16.51 -2.43 -7.56
N ASP A 18 -15.72 -1.98 -8.52
CA ASP A 18 -15.42 -2.74 -9.73
C ASP A 18 -14.02 -3.36 -9.74
N ILE A 19 -13.38 -3.49 -8.56
CA ILE A 19 -12.08 -4.14 -8.48
C ILE A 19 -12.28 -5.66 -8.57
N PRO A 20 -11.74 -6.32 -9.62
CA PRO A 20 -11.87 -7.75 -9.78
C PRO A 20 -11.38 -8.49 -8.52
N GLN A 21 -12.07 -9.55 -8.12
CA GLN A 21 -11.50 -10.48 -7.15
C GLN A 21 -10.48 -11.33 -7.89
N PRO A 22 -9.28 -11.50 -7.32
CA PRO A 22 -8.25 -12.26 -8.01
C PRO A 22 -8.63 -13.76 -7.99
N SER A 23 -8.29 -14.51 -9.03
CA SER A 23 -8.72 -15.91 -9.15
C SER A 23 -7.90 -16.82 -8.22
N PRO A 24 -8.51 -17.75 -7.46
CA PRO A 24 -7.77 -18.65 -6.57
C PRO A 24 -7.02 -19.77 -7.31
N ILE A 25 -7.16 -19.87 -8.64
CA ILE A 25 -6.58 -20.95 -9.45
C ILE A 25 -5.05 -20.81 -9.48
N ASP A 26 -4.35 -21.92 -9.23
CA ASP A 26 -2.88 -22.05 -9.21
C ASP A 26 -2.19 -21.14 -8.18
N VAL A 27 -2.87 -20.86 -7.06
CA VAL A 27 -2.31 -20.06 -5.94
C VAL A 27 -2.36 -20.86 -4.65
N HIS A 28 -1.31 -20.74 -3.85
CA HIS A 28 -1.29 -21.36 -2.52
C HIS A 28 -2.43 -20.79 -1.64
N PRO A 29 -3.30 -21.63 -1.05
CA PRO A 29 -4.52 -21.17 -0.34
C PRO A 29 -4.27 -20.11 0.73
N LYS A 30 -3.20 -20.27 1.53
CA LYS A 30 -2.83 -19.28 2.55
C LYS A 30 -2.43 -17.92 1.97
N ILE A 31 -1.76 -17.88 0.82
CA ILE A 31 -1.39 -16.60 0.19
C ILE A 31 -2.64 -15.92 -0.34
N TYR A 32 -3.52 -16.70 -0.97
CA TYR A 32 -4.82 -16.21 -1.43
C TYR A 32 -5.65 -15.60 -0.28
N GLU A 33 -5.75 -16.31 0.85
CA GLU A 33 -6.41 -15.84 2.06
C GLU A 33 -5.80 -14.51 2.54
N ARG A 34 -4.47 -14.45 2.70
CA ARG A 34 -3.79 -13.25 3.22
C ARG A 34 -3.88 -12.05 2.30
N VAL A 35 -3.79 -12.25 0.98
CA VAL A 35 -4.00 -11.18 0.00
C VAL A 35 -5.46 -10.70 0.03
N SER A 36 -6.41 -11.62 0.19
CA SER A 36 -7.83 -11.29 0.33
C SER A 36 -8.11 -10.50 1.61
N ASP A 37 -7.53 -10.92 2.74
CA ASP A 37 -7.61 -10.23 4.02
C ASP A 37 -7.04 -8.82 3.94
N ALA A 38 -5.83 -8.68 3.41
CA ALA A 38 -5.17 -7.39 3.24
C ALA A 38 -6.06 -6.39 2.48
N ARG A 39 -6.65 -6.85 1.36
CA ARG A 39 -7.63 -6.07 0.60
C ARG A 39 -8.87 -5.74 1.43
N ALA A 40 -9.43 -6.70 2.15
CA ALA A 40 -10.63 -6.50 2.96
C ALA A 40 -10.40 -5.47 4.07
N TYR A 41 -9.26 -5.52 4.76
CA TYR A 41 -8.89 -4.56 5.79
C TYR A 41 -8.65 -3.16 5.23
N PHE A 42 -7.98 -3.05 4.09
CA PHE A 42 -7.82 -1.77 3.39
C PHE A 42 -9.18 -1.15 3.06
N LEU A 43 -10.08 -1.92 2.44
CA LEU A 43 -11.41 -1.45 2.07
C LEU A 43 -12.27 -1.09 3.30
N ARG A 44 -12.14 -1.85 4.39
CA ARG A 44 -12.81 -1.55 5.66
C ARG A 44 -12.29 -0.22 6.21
N GLY A 45 -10.98 -0.03 6.31
CA GLY A 45 -10.38 1.24 6.76
C GLY A 45 -10.85 2.44 5.92
N PHE A 46 -10.79 2.30 4.59
CA PHE A 46 -11.28 3.31 3.65
C PHE A 46 -12.77 3.63 3.86
N SER A 47 -13.62 2.61 3.92
CA SER A 47 -15.07 2.76 4.11
C SER A 47 -15.42 3.40 5.45
N GLU A 48 -14.78 2.97 6.54
CA GLU A 48 -15.07 3.51 7.88
C GLU A 48 -14.64 4.97 8.00
N ALA A 49 -13.46 5.34 7.46
CA ALA A 49 -13.02 6.73 7.40
C ALA A 49 -13.98 7.67 6.66
N LEU A 50 -14.77 7.17 5.70
CA LEU A 50 -15.80 7.97 5.03
C LEU A 50 -17.06 8.17 5.90
N LYS A 51 -17.31 7.31 6.89
CA LYS A 51 -18.54 7.29 7.68
C LYS A 51 -18.41 8.04 9.00
N VAL A 52 -17.28 7.85 9.69
CA VAL A 52 -17.07 8.35 11.06
C VAL A 52 -16.23 9.62 11.07
N PRO A 53 -16.31 10.45 12.13
CA PRO A 53 -15.37 11.56 12.32
C PRO A 53 -13.94 11.03 12.57
N PRO A 54 -12.88 11.75 12.13
CA PRO A 54 -11.48 11.27 12.24
C PRO A 54 -11.06 10.88 13.67
N GLU A 55 -11.62 11.56 14.68
CA GLU A 55 -11.36 11.34 16.10
C GLU A 55 -11.83 9.97 16.61
N ALA A 56 -12.72 9.29 15.87
CA ALA A 56 -13.23 7.96 16.18
C ALA A 56 -12.40 6.82 15.54
N LEU A 57 -11.45 7.16 14.64
CA LEU A 57 -10.64 6.17 13.93
C LEU A 57 -9.63 5.44 14.83
N PRO A 58 -8.98 6.08 15.83
CA PRO A 58 -8.09 5.38 16.74
C PRO A 58 -8.77 4.20 17.46
N GLN A 59 -10.00 4.39 17.97
CA GLN A 59 -10.74 3.33 18.65
C GLN A 59 -11.13 2.19 17.70
N LEU A 60 -11.41 2.51 16.44
CA LEU A 60 -11.71 1.51 15.43
C LEU A 60 -10.50 0.62 15.10
N LEU A 61 -9.28 1.17 15.16
CA LEU A 61 -8.05 0.40 14.97
C LEU A 61 -7.68 -0.47 16.16
N GLN A 62 -8.03 -0.06 17.38
CA GLN A 62 -7.81 -0.86 18.59
C GLN A 62 -8.55 -2.20 18.54
N VAL A 63 -9.76 -2.22 17.98
CA VAL A 63 -10.57 -3.45 17.85
C VAL A 63 -10.27 -4.26 16.58
N MET A 64 -9.33 -3.81 15.74
CA MET A 64 -8.90 -4.56 14.56
C MET A 64 -7.76 -5.53 14.91
N PRO A 65 -7.78 -6.76 14.35
CA PRO A 65 -6.64 -7.66 14.43
C PRO A 65 -5.37 -7.01 13.89
N PHE A 66 -4.23 -7.23 14.56
CA PHE A 66 -2.97 -6.58 14.20
C PHE A 66 -2.56 -6.85 12.75
N GLN A 67 -2.86 -8.05 12.23
CA GLN A 67 -2.54 -8.45 10.85
C GLN A 67 -3.25 -7.58 9.81
N GLY A 68 -4.37 -6.98 10.17
CA GLY A 68 -5.17 -6.11 9.30
C GLY A 68 -4.97 -4.62 9.55
N ARG A 69 -4.39 -4.25 10.70
CA ARG A 69 -4.34 -2.85 11.15
C ARG A 69 -3.57 -1.95 10.18
N GLY A 70 -2.43 -2.42 9.67
CA GLY A 70 -1.63 -1.64 8.73
C GLY A 70 -2.37 -1.32 7.43
N PHE A 71 -3.02 -2.32 6.83
CA PHE A 71 -3.85 -2.11 5.64
C PHE A 71 -5.03 -1.18 5.91
N ALA A 72 -5.67 -1.29 7.08
CA ALA A 72 -6.73 -0.38 7.46
C ALA A 72 -6.24 1.06 7.61
N ILE A 73 -5.06 1.29 8.19
CA ILE A 73 -4.42 2.61 8.28
C ILE A 73 -4.19 3.20 6.88
N GLU A 74 -3.61 2.43 5.95
CA GLU A 74 -3.40 2.87 4.57
C GLU A 74 -4.73 3.28 3.91
N GLY A 75 -5.79 2.47 4.07
CA GLY A 75 -7.12 2.74 3.55
C GLY A 75 -7.76 3.99 4.15
N MET A 76 -7.66 4.18 5.48
CA MET A 76 -8.13 5.37 6.18
C MET A 76 -7.41 6.62 5.67
N ALA A 77 -6.09 6.57 5.58
CA ALA A 77 -5.26 7.69 5.12
C ALA A 77 -5.62 8.09 3.68
N MET A 78 -5.83 7.11 2.79
CA MET A 78 -6.29 7.39 1.42
C MET A 78 -7.66 8.08 1.42
N ALA A 79 -8.64 7.59 2.20
CA ALA A 79 -9.98 8.16 2.28
C ALA A 79 -9.95 9.61 2.81
N LEU A 80 -9.24 9.86 3.91
CA LEU A 80 -9.14 11.18 4.51
C LEU A 80 -8.43 12.17 3.58
N THR A 81 -7.35 11.75 2.92
CA THR A 81 -6.65 12.57 1.93
C THR A 81 -7.58 12.94 0.78
N LEU A 82 -8.32 11.98 0.21
CA LEU A 82 -9.28 12.28 -0.87
C LEU A 82 -10.40 13.21 -0.40
N MET A 83 -10.88 13.06 0.84
CA MET A 83 -11.89 13.96 1.39
C MET A 83 -11.36 15.36 1.59
N ASP A 84 -10.15 15.52 2.13
CA ASP A 84 -9.52 16.82 2.36
C ASP A 84 -9.26 17.55 1.04
N GLU A 85 -8.83 16.84 0.00
CA GLU A 85 -8.53 17.39 -1.34
C GLU A 85 -9.77 17.72 -2.18
N LEU A 86 -10.87 16.98 -2.02
CA LEU A 86 -12.12 17.19 -2.77
C LEU A 86 -13.13 18.09 -2.03
N SER A 87 -12.81 18.50 -0.81
CA SER A 87 -13.62 19.41 -0.03
C SER A 87 -13.24 20.88 -0.30
N PRO A 88 -14.22 21.79 -0.37
CA PRO A 88 -13.97 23.22 -0.61
C PRO A 88 -13.44 23.95 0.63
N VAL A 89 -13.44 23.30 1.79
CA VAL A 89 -12.91 23.84 3.05
C VAL A 89 -11.62 23.08 3.38
N PRO A 90 -10.51 23.76 3.72
CA PRO A 90 -9.32 23.10 4.21
C PRO A 90 -9.67 22.32 5.48
N HIS A 91 -9.34 21.04 5.48
CA HIS A 91 -9.55 20.19 6.65
C HIS A 91 -8.26 19.46 6.99
N SER A 92 -8.05 19.22 8.27
CA SER A 92 -6.89 18.55 8.85
C SER A 92 -7.22 17.10 9.24
N ARG A 93 -8.10 16.41 8.50
CA ARG A 93 -8.56 15.07 8.88
C ARG A 93 -7.40 14.09 8.88
N LEU A 94 -6.52 14.23 7.89
CA LEU A 94 -5.27 13.46 7.85
C LEU A 94 -4.37 13.72 9.07
N CYS A 95 -4.27 14.97 9.55
CA CYS A 95 -3.48 15.29 10.75
C CYS A 95 -4.01 14.55 11.97
N VAL A 96 -5.33 14.47 12.17
CA VAL A 96 -5.93 13.72 13.29
C VAL A 96 -5.57 12.24 13.22
N LEU A 97 -5.49 11.67 12.02
CA LEU A 97 -5.02 10.29 11.85
C LEU A 97 -3.51 10.17 12.09
N PHE A 98 -2.71 11.16 11.70
CA PHE A 98 -1.24 11.08 11.69
C PHE A 98 -0.59 11.42 13.05
N ASP A 99 -1.13 12.41 13.75
CA ASP A 99 -0.57 12.95 14.99
C ASP A 99 -0.68 11.93 16.13
N GLY A 100 0.38 11.82 16.94
CA GLY A 100 0.43 10.92 18.10
C GLY A 100 0.66 9.44 17.77
N ARG A 101 0.84 9.09 16.49
CA ARG A 101 1.21 7.73 16.05
C ARG A 101 2.70 7.44 16.15
N SER A 102 3.05 6.16 16.16
CA SER A 102 4.42 5.69 16.00
C SER A 102 4.95 5.99 14.59
N ALA A 103 6.27 5.98 14.42
CA ALA A 103 6.90 6.24 13.12
C ALA A 103 6.49 5.20 12.06
N GLU A 104 6.26 3.95 12.47
CA GLU A 104 5.79 2.85 11.63
C GLU A 104 4.37 3.10 11.13
N GLU A 105 3.45 3.47 12.01
CA GLU A 105 2.09 3.78 11.60
C GLU A 105 2.02 5.07 10.77
N GLN A 106 2.85 6.09 11.07
CA GLN A 106 2.99 7.28 10.24
C GLN A 106 3.49 6.95 8.82
N THR A 107 4.38 5.96 8.69
CA THR A 107 4.82 5.43 7.39
C THR A 107 3.65 4.81 6.61
N LEU A 108 2.77 4.06 7.29
CA LEU A 108 1.56 3.48 6.67
C LEU A 108 0.55 4.56 6.26
N VAL A 109 0.40 5.62 7.07
CA VAL A 109 -0.40 6.79 6.69
C VAL A 109 0.16 7.41 5.41
N ALA A 110 1.48 7.64 5.35
CA ALA A 110 2.15 8.21 4.19
C ALA A 110 2.00 7.35 2.92
N ILE A 111 2.05 6.02 3.04
CA ILE A 111 1.72 5.10 1.94
C ILE A 111 0.29 5.38 1.44
N GLY A 112 -0.70 5.43 2.32
CA GLY A 112 -2.10 5.73 1.95
C GLY A 112 -2.28 7.10 1.29
N VAL A 113 -1.50 8.11 1.69
CA VAL A 113 -1.45 9.40 0.99
C VAL A 113 -0.91 9.24 -0.44
N GLY A 114 0.11 8.42 -0.64
CA GLY A 114 0.63 8.06 -1.97
C GLY A 114 -0.45 7.50 -2.90
N TRP A 115 -1.30 6.60 -2.38
CA TRP A 115 -2.44 6.07 -3.14
C TRP A 115 -3.43 7.16 -3.55
N ALA A 116 -3.79 8.05 -2.62
CA ALA A 116 -4.70 9.15 -2.91
C ALA A 116 -4.11 10.12 -3.95
N SER A 117 -2.82 10.40 -3.84
CA SER A 117 -2.05 11.26 -4.76
C SER A 117 -2.08 10.72 -6.18
N ALA A 118 -1.79 9.43 -6.35
CA ALA A 118 -1.84 8.75 -7.64
C ALA A 118 -3.26 8.74 -8.21
N ARG A 119 -4.28 8.52 -7.35
CA ARG A 119 -5.67 8.53 -7.77
C ARG A 119 -6.14 9.91 -8.25
N LEU A 120 -5.66 10.98 -7.63
CA LEU A 120 -5.96 12.36 -8.03
C LEU A 120 -5.14 12.82 -9.24
N GLY A 121 -4.17 12.03 -9.70
CA GLY A 121 -3.26 12.41 -10.78
C GLY A 121 -2.33 13.57 -10.41
N LYS A 122 -2.07 13.76 -9.11
CA LYS A 122 -1.16 14.80 -8.65
C LYS A 122 0.29 14.45 -9.01
N SER A 123 1.10 15.48 -9.25
CA SER A 123 2.57 15.33 -9.30
C SER A 123 3.08 14.83 -7.94
N LEU A 124 4.34 14.43 -7.81
CA LEU A 124 4.99 14.17 -6.52
C LEU A 124 5.89 15.34 -6.07
N ASP A 125 5.86 16.46 -6.80
CA ASP A 125 6.55 17.70 -6.43
C ASP A 125 5.92 18.41 -5.22
N TRP A 126 4.87 17.83 -4.64
CA TRP A 126 4.20 18.34 -3.45
C TRP A 126 4.37 17.37 -2.29
N THR A 127 4.69 17.93 -1.13
CA THR A 127 4.61 17.24 0.16
C THR A 127 3.36 17.74 0.85
N PRO A 128 2.40 16.88 1.24
CA PRO A 128 1.35 17.31 2.15
C PRO A 128 2.01 17.85 3.41
N THR A 129 1.72 19.11 3.77
CA THR A 129 2.37 19.79 4.92
C THR A 129 2.26 18.98 6.21
N ALA A 130 1.21 18.17 6.34
CA ALA A 130 0.97 17.28 7.47
C ALA A 130 2.01 16.15 7.64
N LEU A 131 2.63 15.65 6.56
CA LEU A 131 3.56 14.51 6.65
C LEU A 131 5.00 14.94 6.93
N GLY A 132 5.45 16.09 6.42
CA GLY A 132 6.86 16.44 6.39
C GLY A 132 7.67 15.65 5.34
N SER A 133 8.90 16.08 5.05
CA SER A 133 9.71 15.55 3.95
C SER A 133 10.25 14.13 4.20
N HIS A 134 10.36 13.70 5.47
CA HIS A 134 10.91 12.41 5.85
C HIS A 134 10.04 11.22 5.40
N TYR A 135 8.73 11.44 5.20
CA TYR A 135 7.82 10.40 4.73
C TYR A 135 7.64 10.36 3.21
N MET A 136 8.36 11.19 2.44
CA MET A 136 8.18 11.24 0.99
C MET A 136 8.55 9.94 0.28
N SER A 137 9.51 9.18 0.79
CA SER A 137 9.82 7.83 0.28
C SER A 137 8.60 6.90 0.37
N ALA A 138 7.87 6.93 1.49
CA ALA A 138 6.65 6.15 1.72
C ALA A 138 5.47 6.62 0.85
N VAL A 139 5.33 7.94 0.64
CA VAL A 139 4.35 8.50 -0.30
C VAL A 139 4.64 8.01 -1.72
N VAL A 140 5.90 8.07 -2.16
CA VAL A 140 6.29 7.63 -3.50
C VAL A 140 6.11 6.12 -3.67
N ASP A 141 6.39 5.32 -2.63
CA ASP A 141 6.09 3.89 -2.60
C ASP A 141 4.58 3.63 -2.77
N GLY A 142 3.73 4.28 -1.98
CA GLY A 142 2.27 4.15 -2.10
C GLY A 142 1.74 4.59 -3.47
N TYR A 143 2.34 5.63 -4.06
CA TYR A 143 2.02 6.09 -5.41
C TYR A 143 2.36 5.00 -6.44
N GLY A 144 3.58 4.44 -6.36
CA GLY A 144 4.03 3.34 -7.20
C GLY A 144 3.12 2.11 -7.08
N PHE A 145 2.73 1.76 -5.85
CA PHE A 145 1.79 0.67 -5.61
C PHE A 145 0.47 0.91 -6.33
N HIS A 146 -0.17 2.07 -6.12
CA HIS A 146 -1.45 2.40 -6.76
C HIS A 146 -1.35 2.28 -8.28
N GLN A 147 -0.29 2.83 -8.88
CA GLN A 147 -0.08 2.75 -10.31
C GLN A 147 0.02 1.29 -10.78
N GLY A 148 0.86 0.49 -10.13
CA GLY A 148 1.02 -0.94 -10.44
C GLY A 148 -0.26 -1.75 -10.32
N PHE A 149 -1.04 -1.49 -9.26
CA PHE A 149 -2.24 -2.26 -8.93
C PHE A 149 -3.40 -1.95 -9.88
N PHE A 150 -3.66 -0.67 -10.16
CA PHE A 150 -4.81 -0.25 -10.98
C PHE A 150 -4.55 -0.15 -12.48
N HIS A 151 -3.28 -0.16 -12.90
CA HIS A 151 -2.90 -0.04 -14.30
C HIS A 151 -1.97 -1.18 -14.74
N SER A 152 -2.12 -2.36 -14.15
CA SER A 152 -1.26 -3.55 -14.37
C SER A 152 -1.05 -3.88 -15.85
N GLU A 153 -2.09 -3.77 -16.68
CA GLU A 153 -2.04 -4.00 -18.14
C GLU A 153 -1.11 -3.02 -18.88
N ARG A 154 -0.87 -1.83 -18.32
CA ARG A 154 -0.03 -0.78 -18.91
C ARG A 154 1.46 -0.96 -18.58
N PHE A 155 1.83 -1.91 -17.71
CA PHE A 155 3.22 -2.21 -17.38
C PHE A 155 3.83 -3.20 -18.38
N THR A 156 3.89 -2.79 -19.64
CA THR A 156 4.48 -3.55 -20.76
C THR A 156 6.02 -3.45 -20.80
N GLY A 157 6.68 -3.46 -19.63
CA GLY A 157 8.15 -3.47 -19.53
C GLY A 157 8.86 -2.12 -19.46
N ARG A 158 8.18 -0.99 -19.64
CA ARG A 158 8.79 0.32 -19.39
C ARG A 158 8.41 0.91 -18.03
N GLY A 159 7.23 0.57 -17.53
CA GLY A 159 6.56 1.29 -16.45
C GLY A 159 6.33 2.77 -16.81
N PHE A 160 5.54 3.48 -16.01
CA PHE A 160 5.54 4.94 -16.12
C PHE A 160 6.89 5.45 -15.62
N PRO A 161 7.66 6.22 -16.43
CA PRO A 161 8.86 6.87 -15.93
C PRO A 161 8.41 7.96 -14.94
N MET A 162 8.79 7.80 -13.67
CA MET A 162 8.61 8.84 -12.67
C MET A 162 10.00 9.43 -12.38
N ASN A 163 10.25 10.66 -12.86
CA ASN A 163 11.51 11.34 -12.63
C ASN A 163 11.44 12.13 -11.32
N THR A 164 11.46 11.42 -10.20
CA THR A 164 11.49 12.01 -8.84
C THR A 164 12.92 12.05 -8.27
N GLY A 165 13.93 11.99 -9.14
CA GLY A 165 15.34 11.93 -8.74
C GLY A 165 15.63 10.69 -7.88
N GLU A 166 16.20 10.90 -6.70
CA GLU A 166 16.58 9.83 -5.76
C GLU A 166 15.36 9.01 -5.28
N LEU A 167 14.17 9.60 -5.27
CA LEU A 167 12.94 8.94 -4.82
C LEU A 167 12.38 7.94 -5.84
N SER A 168 12.88 7.95 -7.09
CA SER A 168 12.42 7.04 -8.15
C SER A 168 12.55 5.57 -7.78
N THR A 169 13.51 5.24 -6.91
CA THR A 169 13.70 3.88 -6.40
C THR A 169 12.52 3.39 -5.56
N PHE A 170 11.93 4.25 -4.72
CA PHE A 170 10.77 3.89 -3.89
C PHE A 170 9.51 3.66 -4.71
N TYR A 171 9.38 4.35 -5.85
CA TYR A 171 8.28 4.09 -6.80
C TYR A 171 8.35 2.65 -7.33
N ASP A 172 9.55 2.15 -7.62
CA ASP A 172 9.75 0.76 -8.05
C ASP A 172 9.54 -0.25 -6.91
N ILE A 173 9.85 0.09 -5.66
CA ILE A 173 9.48 -0.75 -4.51
C ILE A 173 7.95 -0.87 -4.43
N GLY A 174 7.23 0.25 -4.54
CA GLY A 174 5.77 0.26 -4.59
C GLY A 174 5.20 -0.58 -5.73
N LEU A 175 5.76 -0.45 -6.94
CA LEU A 175 5.38 -1.29 -8.08
C LEU A 175 5.63 -2.78 -7.82
N GLY A 176 6.78 -3.13 -7.26
CA GLY A 176 7.11 -4.50 -6.89
C GLY A 176 6.11 -5.10 -5.90
N ARG A 177 5.73 -4.32 -4.87
CA ARG A 177 4.65 -4.69 -3.96
C ARG A 177 3.35 -4.94 -4.71
N ALA A 178 2.96 -4.04 -5.62
CA ALA A 178 1.72 -4.20 -6.39
C ALA A 178 1.71 -5.46 -7.26
N LEU A 179 2.84 -5.84 -7.88
CA LEU A 179 2.95 -7.08 -8.66
C LEU A 179 2.62 -8.32 -7.82
N TRP A 180 3.07 -8.36 -6.56
CA TRP A 180 2.73 -9.44 -5.66
C TRP A 180 1.21 -9.57 -5.45
N PHE A 181 0.52 -8.44 -5.22
CA PHE A 181 -0.94 -8.45 -5.01
C PHE A 181 -1.72 -8.76 -6.29
N VAL A 182 -1.29 -8.22 -7.45
CA VAL A 182 -1.92 -8.48 -8.75
C VAL A 182 -1.81 -9.95 -9.13
N HIS A 183 -0.65 -10.57 -8.88
CA HIS A 183 -0.40 -11.97 -9.21
C HIS A 183 -0.61 -12.93 -8.05
N ILE A 184 -1.09 -12.46 -6.90
CA ILE A 184 -1.32 -13.24 -5.68
C ILE A 184 -0.11 -14.12 -5.29
N GLY A 185 1.10 -13.59 -5.41
CA GLY A 185 2.34 -14.31 -5.11
C GLY A 185 2.72 -15.44 -6.09
N ARG A 186 2.09 -15.52 -7.28
CA ARG A 186 2.50 -16.47 -8.32
C ARG A 186 3.87 -16.09 -8.89
N VAL A 187 4.81 -17.03 -8.84
CA VAL A 187 6.21 -16.81 -9.21
C VAL A 187 6.37 -16.45 -10.69
N GLU A 188 5.88 -17.28 -11.60
CA GLU A 188 6.14 -17.09 -13.04
C GLU A 188 5.58 -15.77 -13.59
N PRO A 189 4.32 -15.35 -13.28
CA PRO A 189 3.81 -14.06 -13.74
C PRO A 189 4.59 -12.86 -13.19
N ILE A 190 5.07 -12.94 -11.94
CA ILE A 190 5.88 -11.87 -11.32
C ILE A 190 7.24 -11.78 -12.03
N VAL A 191 7.95 -12.90 -12.17
CA VAL A 191 9.25 -12.98 -12.87
C VAL A 191 9.12 -12.45 -14.30
N HIS A 192 8.14 -12.97 -15.04
CA HIS A 192 7.89 -12.56 -16.42
C HIS A 192 7.61 -11.04 -16.53
N THR A 193 6.90 -10.47 -15.56
CA THR A 193 6.62 -9.04 -15.56
C THR A 193 7.87 -8.23 -15.25
N ILE A 194 8.65 -8.60 -14.24
CA ILE A 194 9.90 -7.92 -13.86
C ILE A 194 10.94 -7.99 -14.98
N ASP A 195 11.05 -9.11 -15.69
CA ASP A 195 12.02 -9.29 -16.77
C ASP A 195 11.80 -8.38 -17.97
N ARG A 196 10.61 -7.82 -18.10
CA ARG A 196 10.33 -6.81 -19.14
C ARG A 196 10.86 -5.43 -18.75
N PHE A 197 11.12 -5.15 -17.48
CA PHE A 197 11.68 -3.88 -17.02
C PHE A 197 13.15 -3.69 -17.39
N LEU A 198 13.58 -2.43 -17.49
CA LEU A 198 15.00 -2.09 -17.61
C LEU A 198 15.80 -2.71 -16.46
N PRO A 199 16.98 -3.34 -16.72
CA PRO A 199 17.77 -4.02 -15.71
C PRO A 199 18.02 -3.20 -14.43
N ALA A 200 18.25 -1.89 -14.58
CA ALA A 200 18.51 -0.98 -13.47
C ALA A 200 17.34 -0.85 -12.47
N ARG A 201 16.10 -1.11 -12.90
CA ARG A 201 14.88 -1.01 -12.07
C ARG A 201 14.53 -2.31 -11.36
N ARG A 202 14.91 -3.46 -11.94
CA ARG A 202 14.53 -4.81 -11.46
C ARG A 202 14.87 -5.04 -10.00
N LYS A 203 16.00 -4.50 -9.54
CA LYS A 203 16.46 -4.63 -8.15
C LYS A 203 15.45 -4.08 -7.14
N GLN A 204 14.82 -2.94 -7.42
CA GLN A 204 13.85 -2.33 -6.49
C GLN A 204 12.47 -2.99 -6.61
N LEU A 205 12.11 -3.47 -7.81
CA LEU A 205 10.91 -4.30 -7.98
C LEU A 205 10.99 -5.56 -7.11
N TRP A 206 12.12 -6.28 -7.15
CA TRP A 206 12.33 -7.47 -6.30
C TRP A 206 12.29 -7.14 -4.81
N ARG A 207 12.83 -5.98 -4.40
CA ARG A 207 12.70 -5.50 -3.02
C ARG A 207 11.23 -5.30 -2.63
N GLY A 208 10.43 -4.69 -3.49
CA GLY A 208 8.99 -4.52 -3.29
C GLY A 208 8.24 -5.86 -3.17
N VAL A 209 8.57 -6.83 -4.04
CA VAL A 209 8.01 -8.19 -3.99
C VAL A 209 8.34 -8.84 -2.64
N GLY A 210 9.58 -8.73 -2.17
CA GLY A 210 10.00 -9.23 -0.86
C GLY A 210 9.21 -8.61 0.30
N THR A 211 9.02 -7.29 0.27
CA THR A 211 8.23 -6.59 1.28
C THR A 211 6.78 -7.09 1.31
N ALA A 212 6.11 -7.18 0.16
CA ALA A 212 4.73 -7.70 0.10
C ALA A 212 4.62 -9.19 0.49
N CYS A 213 5.66 -9.98 0.16
CA CYS A 213 5.78 -11.36 0.59
C CYS A 213 5.81 -11.46 2.12
N ALA A 214 6.47 -10.56 2.84
CA ALA A 214 6.48 -10.57 4.31
C ALA A 214 5.06 -10.39 4.90
N PHE A 215 4.30 -9.44 4.34
CA PHE A 215 2.96 -9.08 4.81
C PHE A 215 1.89 -10.15 4.60
N THR A 216 2.04 -10.96 3.55
CA THR A 216 0.98 -11.87 3.10
C THR A 216 1.44 -13.32 2.95
N GLY A 217 2.74 -13.57 3.07
CA GLY A 217 3.35 -14.89 3.01
C GLY A 217 3.85 -15.31 4.39
N ASN A 218 3.07 -16.15 5.08
CA ASN A 218 3.62 -17.03 6.12
C ASN A 218 3.63 -18.48 5.63
N ALA A 219 4.13 -18.67 4.42
CA ALA A 219 4.40 -19.97 3.82
C ALA A 219 5.86 -19.94 3.38
N THR A 220 6.76 -20.46 4.21
CA THR A 220 8.20 -20.57 3.96
C THR A 220 8.49 -21.00 2.52
N LEU A 221 7.68 -21.92 1.98
CA LEU A 221 7.80 -22.40 0.61
C LEU A 221 7.71 -21.30 -0.46
N ALA A 222 6.76 -20.37 -0.35
CA ALA A 222 6.59 -19.31 -1.34
C ALA A 222 7.72 -18.28 -1.26
N ALA A 223 8.20 -17.98 -0.05
CA ALA A 223 9.37 -17.12 0.13
C ALA A 223 10.63 -17.78 -0.46
N THR A 224 10.82 -19.09 -0.27
CA THR A 224 11.93 -19.85 -0.88
C THR A 224 11.85 -19.84 -2.40
N GLN A 225 10.70 -20.21 -2.99
CA GLN A 225 10.53 -20.21 -4.44
C GLN A 225 10.74 -18.82 -5.06
N MET A 226 10.25 -17.77 -4.39
CA MET A 226 10.41 -16.40 -4.85
C MET A 226 11.85 -15.91 -4.72
N SER A 227 12.56 -16.29 -3.65
CA SER A 227 13.98 -16.04 -3.44
C SER A 227 14.84 -16.70 -4.52
N GLU A 228 14.59 -17.98 -4.83
CA GLU A 228 15.25 -18.69 -5.93
C GLU A 228 14.99 -18.01 -7.28
N ALA A 229 13.74 -17.63 -7.54
CA ALA A 229 13.34 -16.95 -8.77
C ALA A 229 13.94 -15.54 -8.92
N ALA A 230 14.27 -14.87 -7.81
CA ALA A 230 14.93 -13.56 -7.85
C ALA A 230 16.37 -13.64 -8.40
N GLY A 231 17.03 -14.80 -8.31
CA GLY A 231 18.36 -15.05 -8.86
C GLY A 231 19.39 -14.00 -8.43
N ASN A 232 19.96 -13.25 -9.38
CA ASN A 232 20.92 -12.17 -9.09
C ASN A 232 20.36 -11.03 -8.22
N PHE A 233 19.04 -10.97 -8.03
CA PHE A 233 18.35 -9.98 -7.19
C PHE A 233 17.90 -10.55 -5.84
N GLU A 234 18.29 -11.77 -5.50
CA GLU A 234 17.92 -12.44 -4.23
C GLU A 234 18.18 -11.54 -3.01
N SER A 235 19.36 -10.92 -2.93
CA SER A 235 19.71 -10.01 -1.83
C SER A 235 18.74 -8.83 -1.68
N HIS A 236 18.17 -8.35 -2.79
CA HIS A 236 17.20 -7.25 -2.77
C HIS A 236 15.82 -7.75 -2.34
N PHE A 237 15.40 -8.92 -2.81
CA PHE A 237 14.20 -9.59 -2.34
C PHE A 237 14.26 -9.84 -0.82
N SER A 238 15.37 -10.40 -0.34
CA SER A 238 15.60 -10.71 1.08
C SER A 238 15.63 -9.44 1.95
N ALA A 239 16.29 -8.37 1.49
CA ALA A 239 16.22 -7.08 2.17
C ALA A 239 14.78 -6.52 2.25
N GLY A 240 13.99 -6.74 1.20
CA GLY A 240 12.56 -6.40 1.18
C GLY A 240 11.76 -7.20 2.21
N LEU A 241 11.99 -8.52 2.25
CA LEU A 241 11.36 -9.46 3.18
C LEU A 241 11.67 -9.11 4.64
N GLU A 242 12.93 -8.78 4.95
CA GLU A 242 13.37 -8.32 6.26
C GLU A 242 12.66 -7.01 6.65
N THR A 243 12.65 -6.02 5.75
CA THR A 243 11.98 -4.72 5.99
C THR A 243 10.50 -4.93 6.33
N GLY A 244 9.79 -5.77 5.57
CA GLY A 244 8.38 -6.05 5.83
C GLY A 244 8.15 -6.83 7.13
N THR A 245 9.03 -7.78 7.44
CA THR A 245 8.97 -8.57 8.68
C THR A 245 9.19 -7.69 9.90
N GLN A 246 10.19 -6.81 9.87
CA GLN A 246 10.47 -5.86 10.94
C GLN A 246 9.26 -4.95 11.22
N LEU A 247 8.64 -4.40 10.17
CA LEU A 247 7.46 -3.57 10.30
C LEU A 247 6.29 -4.32 10.94
N LEU A 248 6.04 -5.58 10.54
CA LEU A 248 5.01 -6.42 11.16
C LEU A 248 5.30 -6.70 12.65
N CYS A 249 6.54 -7.03 12.99
CA CYS A 249 6.94 -7.29 14.38
C CYS A 249 6.71 -6.06 15.27
N THR A 250 7.09 -4.88 14.79
CA THR A 250 6.90 -3.63 15.53
C THR A 250 5.41 -3.32 15.73
N LEU A 251 4.57 -3.50 14.70
CA LEU A 251 3.11 -3.31 14.81
C LEU A 251 2.45 -4.33 15.77
N ALA A 252 2.98 -5.56 15.82
CA ALA A 252 2.50 -6.59 16.74
C ALA A 252 2.84 -6.25 18.19
N GLN A 253 4.09 -5.85 18.49
CA GLN A 253 4.53 -5.44 19.82
C GLN A 253 3.72 -4.26 20.37
N GLN A 254 3.43 -3.26 19.52
CA GLN A 254 2.57 -2.12 19.88
C GLN A 254 1.13 -2.55 20.23
N THR A 255 0.67 -3.71 19.75
CA THR A 255 -0.66 -4.25 20.09
C THR A 255 -0.66 -4.95 21.45
N GLU A 256 0.44 -5.61 21.81
CA GLU A 256 0.60 -6.28 23.10
C GLU A 256 0.80 -5.29 24.25
N GLU A 257 1.39 -4.12 24.02
CA GLU A 257 1.56 -3.08 25.05
C GLU A 257 0.25 -2.34 25.43
N ILE A 258 -0.82 -2.48 24.62
CA ILE A 258 -2.10 -1.79 24.81
C ILE A 258 -3.15 -2.69 25.51
N LEU A 259 -2.91 -3.99 25.60
CA LEU A 259 -3.79 -4.99 26.23
C LEU A 259 -3.32 -5.36 27.64
#